data_AF-A0A807N3J3-F1
#
_entry.id   AF-A0A807N3J3-F1
#
_cell.length_a   1.000
_cell.length_b   1.000
_cell.length_c   1.000
_cell.angle_alpha   90.00
_cell.angle_beta   90.00
_cell.angle_gamma   90.00
#
_symmetry.space_group_name_H-M   'P 1'
#
loop_
_entity.id
_entity.type
_entity.pdbx_description
1 polymer ?
#
loop_
_entity_poly.entity_id
_entity_poly.type
_entity_poly.pdbx_seq_one_letter_code
_entity_poly.pdbx_strand_id
1 'polypeptide(L)'
;MDEQRRGVEPDPDEVPSAADDTPSEAERPWWDSEGMPWRKEPGRADIACLTWFGVIGVVSLILLPTRAWFMATAPDWLAMLTGGRTSVAATGALASVGQIPHWPIVLVVASVLSLKFDWVYWWAGKLWGRGMIEVWSGQSKRAARNYAIAERWAERLGPLGFMLAYLPVPLPLMPVVFVLAGASGMSLKRFLLYDYIASTLWLIGFFLLGWRVGEAAVALLEMYAKVAGYVAIGLIIAIVITTYANQIRKARAS
;
A
#
# COMPACT_ATOMS: atom_id res chain seq x y z
N MET A 1 88.65 2.32 -25.75
CA MET A 1 88.21 3.36 -26.68
C MET A 1 86.70 3.27 -26.73
N ASP A 2 86.07 4.00 -25.83
CA ASP A 2 84.63 4.08 -25.64
C ASP A 2 84.01 4.91 -26.76
N GLU A 3 83.19 4.27 -27.58
CA GLU A 3 82.19 4.96 -28.37
C GLU A 3 80.93 4.10 -28.38
N GLN A 4 79.78 4.79 -28.33
CA GLN A 4 78.47 4.27 -28.70
C GLN A 4 77.66 3.55 -27.60
N ARG A 5 76.92 4.36 -26.82
CA ARG A 5 75.45 4.46 -26.94
C ARG A 5 74.94 5.42 -25.87
N ARG A 6 74.51 6.61 -26.28
CA ARG A 6 73.61 7.47 -25.50
C ARG A 6 72.41 6.61 -25.12
N GLY A 7 72.20 6.40 -23.83
CA GLY A 7 70.97 5.82 -23.30
C GLY A 7 69.80 6.68 -23.77
N VAL A 8 68.82 6.03 -24.38
CA VAL A 8 67.49 6.59 -24.56
C VAL A 8 66.89 6.64 -23.16
N GLU A 9 66.66 7.86 -22.68
CA GLU A 9 65.96 8.12 -21.42
C GLU A 9 64.48 7.74 -21.64
N PRO A 10 63.91 6.82 -20.84
CA PRO A 10 62.51 6.48 -20.97
C PRO A 10 61.66 7.64 -20.41
N ASP A 11 60.67 8.02 -21.20
CA ASP A 11 59.67 9.06 -20.94
C ASP A 11 58.99 8.84 -19.57
N PRO A 12 58.86 9.84 -18.67
CA PRO A 12 58.26 9.65 -17.35
C PRO A 12 56.73 9.41 -17.36
N ASP A 13 56.08 9.48 -18.53
CA ASP A 13 54.63 9.51 -18.65
C ASP A 13 53.97 8.17 -19.05
N GLU A 14 54.71 7.06 -19.12
CA GLU A 14 54.09 5.72 -19.16
C GLU A 14 53.71 5.24 -17.75
N VAL A 15 52.69 5.88 -17.18
CA VAL A 15 51.83 5.21 -16.20
C VAL A 15 51.19 4.03 -16.95
N PRO A 16 51.35 2.77 -16.50
CA PRO A 16 50.54 1.69 -17.04
C PRO A 16 49.09 2.10 -16.75
N SER A 17 48.38 2.49 -17.80
CA SER A 17 46.93 2.59 -17.76
C SER A 17 46.48 1.19 -17.36
N ALA A 18 46.21 1.02 -16.07
CA ALA A 18 45.32 0.00 -15.57
C ALA A 18 44.00 0.30 -16.27
N ALA A 19 43.90 -0.22 -17.49
CA ALA A 19 42.65 -0.32 -18.20
C ALA A 19 41.65 -0.85 -17.19
N ASP A 20 40.54 -0.13 -17.08
CA ASP A 20 39.36 -0.49 -16.32
C ASP A 20 39.00 -1.97 -16.56
N ASP A 21 39.56 -2.87 -15.75
CA ASP A 21 39.04 -4.23 -15.55
C ASP A 21 37.81 -4.17 -14.63
N THR A 22 36.98 -3.14 -14.80
CA THR A 22 35.61 -3.16 -14.30
C THR A 22 34.78 -3.71 -15.45
N PRO A 23 34.29 -4.97 -15.38
CA PRO A 23 33.46 -5.50 -16.44
C PRO A 23 32.31 -4.51 -16.69
N SER A 24 32.13 -4.14 -17.95
CA SER A 24 30.96 -3.40 -18.42
C SER A 24 29.72 -4.03 -17.81
N GLU A 25 28.76 -3.22 -17.36
CA GLU A 25 27.52 -3.70 -16.72
C GLU A 25 26.78 -4.74 -17.58
N ALA A 26 27.06 -4.77 -18.89
CA ALA A 26 26.57 -5.74 -19.87
C ALA A 26 27.20 -7.15 -19.81
N GLU A 27 28.38 -7.32 -19.19
CA GLU A 27 29.06 -8.62 -19.06
C GLU A 27 28.72 -9.34 -17.74
N ARG A 28 28.10 -8.64 -16.79
CA ARG A 28 27.67 -9.24 -15.53
C ARG A 28 26.48 -10.18 -15.78
N PRO A 29 26.44 -11.35 -15.14
CA PRO A 29 25.26 -12.21 -15.18
C PRO A 29 24.02 -11.39 -14.77
N TRP A 30 22.85 -11.65 -15.38
CA TRP A 30 21.61 -10.91 -15.11
C TRP A 30 21.25 -10.84 -13.61
N TRP A 31 21.69 -11.85 -12.83
CA TRP A 31 21.45 -11.98 -11.41
C TRP A 31 22.43 -11.21 -10.51
N ASP A 32 23.53 -10.67 -11.05
CA ASP A 32 24.54 -9.85 -10.35
C ASP A 32 24.35 -8.34 -10.59
N SER A 33 23.15 -7.95 -11.02
CA SER A 33 22.78 -6.54 -11.20
C SER A 33 22.48 -5.86 -9.86
N GLU A 34 22.80 -4.56 -9.75
CA GLU A 34 22.68 -3.78 -8.50
C GLU A 34 21.24 -3.71 -7.93
N GLY A 35 20.23 -3.99 -8.76
CA GLY A 35 18.82 -4.02 -8.37
C GLY A 35 18.33 -5.34 -7.78
N MET A 36 19.18 -6.37 -7.68
CA MET A 36 18.77 -7.69 -7.18
C MET A 36 18.94 -7.80 -5.66
N PRO A 37 17.99 -8.44 -4.95
CA PRO A 37 18.05 -8.57 -3.48
C PRO A 37 19.05 -9.62 -3.00
N TRP A 38 19.68 -10.39 -3.90
CA TRP A 38 20.72 -11.38 -3.61
C TRP A 38 22.06 -10.96 -4.24
N ARG A 39 23.17 -11.52 -3.74
CA ARG A 39 24.53 -11.32 -4.28
C ARG A 39 25.20 -12.63 -4.74
N LYS A 40 24.40 -13.65 -5.00
CA LYS A 40 24.83 -14.99 -5.43
C LYS A 40 23.86 -15.52 -6.48
N GLU A 41 24.28 -16.55 -7.22
CA GLU A 41 23.41 -17.21 -8.18
C GLU A 41 22.07 -17.64 -7.53
N PRO A 42 20.91 -17.22 -8.08
CA PRO A 42 19.62 -17.41 -7.44
C PRO A 42 19.20 -18.87 -7.53
N GLY A 43 18.81 -19.44 -6.38
CA GLY A 43 18.21 -20.76 -6.32
C GLY A 43 16.73 -20.75 -6.73
N ARG A 44 16.13 -21.94 -6.78
CA ARG A 44 14.68 -22.09 -7.08
C ARG A 44 13.79 -21.34 -6.10
N ALA A 45 14.21 -21.22 -4.83
CA ALA A 45 13.47 -20.49 -3.80
C ALA A 45 13.49 -18.97 -4.03
N ASP A 46 14.62 -18.42 -4.50
CA ASP A 46 14.75 -17.00 -4.82
C ASP A 46 13.85 -16.60 -5.98
N ILE A 47 13.88 -17.39 -7.07
CA ILE A 47 13.02 -17.18 -8.25
C ILE A 47 11.54 -17.31 -7.87
N ALA A 48 11.18 -18.30 -7.04
CA ALA A 48 9.80 -18.47 -6.59
C ALA A 48 9.32 -17.27 -5.73
N CYS A 49 10.18 -16.73 -4.85
CA CYS A 49 9.86 -15.56 -4.04
C CYS A 49 9.66 -14.30 -4.91
N LEU A 50 10.56 -14.05 -5.87
CA LEU A 50 10.39 -12.98 -6.85
C LEU A 50 9.10 -13.11 -7.66
N THR A 51 8.80 -14.32 -8.11
CA THR A 51 7.59 -14.59 -8.91
C THR A 51 6.35 -14.19 -8.12
N TRP A 52 6.33 -14.46 -6.80
CA TRP A 52 5.26 -14.00 -5.92
C TRP A 52 5.17 -12.47 -5.80
N PHE A 53 6.28 -11.74 -5.75
CA PHE A 53 6.24 -10.27 -5.86
C PHE A 53 5.67 -9.80 -7.20
N GLY A 54 6.01 -10.48 -8.30
CA GLY A 54 5.41 -10.24 -9.62
C GLY A 54 3.90 -10.46 -9.61
N VAL A 55 3.43 -11.58 -9.02
CA VAL A 55 1.99 -11.88 -8.85
C VAL A 55 1.31 -10.81 -8.02
N ILE A 56 1.91 -10.38 -6.89
CA ILE A 56 1.38 -9.29 -6.05
C ILE A 56 1.26 -8.00 -6.87
N GLY A 57 2.27 -7.67 -7.67
CA GLY A 57 2.26 -6.51 -8.56
C GLY A 57 1.11 -6.56 -9.57
N VAL A 58 0.95 -7.68 -10.27
CA VAL A 58 -0.13 -7.87 -11.25
C VAL A 58 -1.50 -7.82 -10.59
N VAL A 59 -1.70 -8.54 -9.48
CA VAL A 59 -2.95 -8.53 -8.71
C VAL A 59 -3.26 -7.11 -8.22
N SER A 60 -2.25 -6.37 -7.76
CA SER A 60 -2.42 -4.99 -7.31
C SER A 60 -2.86 -4.07 -8.45
N LEU A 61 -2.26 -4.20 -9.64
CA LEU A 61 -2.63 -3.42 -10.83
C LEU A 61 -4.07 -3.70 -11.28
N ILE A 62 -4.47 -4.98 -11.30
CA ILE A 62 -5.87 -5.37 -11.61
C ILE A 62 -6.83 -4.79 -10.58
N LEU A 63 -6.42 -4.77 -9.30
CA LEU A 63 -7.25 -4.25 -8.23
C LEU A 63 -7.39 -2.73 -8.21
N LEU A 64 -6.55 -1.95 -8.92
CA LEU A 64 -6.64 -0.49 -8.93
C LEU A 64 -7.98 0.04 -9.50
N PRO A 65 -8.38 -0.31 -10.74
CA PRO A 65 -9.66 0.15 -11.28
C PRO A 65 -10.85 -0.48 -10.55
N THR A 66 -10.73 -1.75 -10.17
CA THR A 66 -11.84 -2.46 -9.50
C THR A 66 -12.06 -1.91 -8.09
N ARG A 67 -11.01 -1.47 -7.38
CA ARG A 67 -11.13 -0.87 -6.04
C ARG A 67 -12.07 0.33 -6.01
N ALA A 68 -11.92 1.27 -6.94
CA ALA A 68 -12.76 2.46 -6.96
C ALA A 68 -14.23 2.11 -7.22
N TRP A 69 -14.46 1.18 -8.16
CA TRP A 69 -15.80 0.71 -8.49
C TRP A 69 -16.45 -0.05 -7.32
N PHE A 70 -15.75 -1.04 -6.75
CA PHE A 70 -16.22 -1.81 -5.60
C PHE A 70 -16.46 -0.94 -4.37
N MET A 71 -15.64 0.10 -4.16
CA MET A 71 -15.85 1.01 -3.02
C MET A 71 -17.19 1.74 -3.11
N ALA A 72 -17.66 2.05 -4.33
CA ALA A 72 -18.93 2.71 -4.56
C ALA A 72 -20.12 1.74 -4.54
N THR A 73 -19.95 0.51 -5.01
CA THR A 73 -21.05 -0.46 -5.19
C THR A 73 -21.19 -1.48 -4.07
N ALA A 74 -20.07 -1.99 -3.54
CA ALA A 74 -20.03 -3.10 -2.59
C ALA A 74 -18.75 -3.04 -1.71
N PRO A 75 -18.66 -2.08 -0.76
CA PRO A 75 -17.48 -1.90 0.08
C PRO A 75 -17.23 -3.08 1.03
N ASP A 76 -18.26 -3.87 1.36
CA ASP A 76 -18.15 -5.12 2.11
C ASP A 76 -17.39 -6.20 1.35
N TRP A 77 -17.73 -6.42 0.08
CA TRP A 77 -16.99 -7.32 -0.79
C TRP A 77 -15.55 -6.87 -0.98
N LEU A 78 -15.34 -5.56 -1.10
CA LEU A 78 -13.99 -5.01 -1.17
C LEU A 78 -13.20 -5.28 0.11
N ALA A 79 -13.84 -5.12 1.27
CA ALA A 79 -13.24 -5.40 2.57
C ALA A 79 -12.86 -6.88 2.68
N MET A 80 -13.77 -7.79 2.31
CA MET A 80 -13.53 -9.23 2.33
C MET A 80 -12.42 -9.65 1.36
N LEU A 81 -12.37 -9.09 0.15
CA LEU A 81 -11.37 -9.46 -0.86
C LEU A 81 -9.97 -8.91 -0.51
N THR A 82 -9.91 -7.69 0.03
CA THR A 82 -8.64 -6.98 0.16
C THR A 82 -8.12 -6.89 1.59
N GLY A 83 -8.95 -7.09 2.62
CA GLY A 83 -8.61 -6.77 4.00
C GLY A 83 -8.29 -5.27 4.19
N GLY A 84 -8.84 -4.41 3.32
CA GLY A 84 -8.51 -3.00 3.25
C GLY A 84 -9.12 -2.18 4.39
N ARG A 85 -8.31 -1.36 5.07
CA ARG A 85 -8.76 -0.49 6.16
C ARG A 85 -9.85 0.51 5.74
N THR A 86 -9.71 1.09 4.54
CA THR A 86 -10.68 2.05 4.00
C THR A 86 -12.03 1.40 3.67
N SER A 87 -12.01 0.23 3.03
CA SER A 87 -13.22 -0.55 2.74
C SER A 87 -13.91 -1.06 4.02
N VAL A 88 -13.14 -1.46 5.04
CA VAL A 88 -13.67 -1.85 6.34
C VAL A 88 -14.31 -0.67 7.08
N ALA A 89 -13.71 0.53 7.01
CA ALA A 89 -14.33 1.74 7.55
C ALA A 89 -15.64 2.08 6.84
N ALA A 90 -15.69 2.01 5.51
CA ALA A 90 -16.93 2.23 4.75
C ALA A 90 -18.00 1.17 5.06
N THR A 91 -17.58 -0.09 5.21
CA THR A 91 -18.46 -1.18 5.67
C THR A 91 -19.05 -0.85 7.04
N GLY A 92 -18.23 -0.36 7.98
CA GLY A 92 -18.71 0.07 9.30
C GLY A 92 -19.75 1.18 9.23
N ALA A 93 -19.54 2.18 8.37
CA ALA A 93 -20.49 3.28 8.18
C ALA A 93 -21.84 2.83 7.60
N LEU A 94 -21.84 1.84 6.69
CA LEU A 94 -23.08 1.28 6.14
C LEU A 94 -23.75 0.29 7.12
N ALA A 95 -22.96 -0.44 7.89
CA ALA A 95 -23.45 -1.34 8.92
C ALA A 95 -24.18 -0.58 10.03
N SER A 96 -23.72 0.64 10.38
CA SER A 96 -24.35 1.47 11.42
C SER A 96 -25.77 1.92 11.08
N VAL A 97 -26.12 1.94 9.79
CA VAL A 97 -27.46 2.27 9.30
C VAL A 97 -28.24 1.03 8.84
N GLY A 98 -27.79 -0.16 9.23
CA GLY A 98 -28.48 -1.42 9.00
C GLY A 98 -28.40 -1.96 7.56
N GLN A 99 -27.60 -1.34 6.68
CA GLN A 99 -27.47 -1.79 5.28
C GLN A 99 -26.61 -3.05 5.13
N ILE A 100 -25.73 -3.33 6.11
CA ILE A 100 -24.83 -4.49 6.09
C ILE A 100 -25.02 -5.29 7.38
N PRO A 101 -26.07 -6.13 7.48
CA PRO A 101 -26.32 -6.96 8.67
C PRO A 101 -25.27 -8.06 8.85
N HIS A 102 -24.62 -8.50 7.77
CA HIS A 102 -23.55 -9.51 7.77
C HIS A 102 -22.16 -8.96 8.09
N TRP A 103 -22.06 -7.75 8.65
CA TRP A 103 -20.79 -7.11 9.01
C TRP A 103 -19.84 -7.96 9.88
N PRO A 104 -20.30 -8.87 10.78
CA PRO A 104 -19.37 -9.71 11.54
C PRO A 104 -18.60 -10.68 10.64
N ILE A 105 -19.27 -11.23 9.62
CA ILE A 105 -18.66 -12.11 8.62
C ILE A 105 -17.65 -11.32 7.81
N VAL A 106 -18.01 -10.09 7.43
CA VAL A 106 -17.10 -9.20 6.68
C VAL A 106 -15.82 -8.95 7.47
N LEU A 107 -15.89 -8.68 8.77
CA LEU A 107 -14.70 -8.48 9.61
C LEU A 107 -13.85 -9.73 9.73
N VAL A 108 -14.45 -10.89 9.98
CA VAL A 108 -13.70 -12.16 10.09
C VAL A 108 -12.98 -12.47 8.79
N VAL A 109 -13.67 -12.38 7.65
CA VAL A 109 -13.07 -12.63 6.34
C VAL A 109 -12.00 -11.59 6.02
N ALA A 110 -12.28 -10.30 6.25
CA ALA A 110 -11.30 -9.24 6.02
C ALA A 110 -10.03 -9.40 6.88
N SER A 111 -10.16 -9.83 8.13
CA SER A 111 -9.04 -10.13 9.02
C SER A 111 -8.17 -11.27 8.52
N VAL A 112 -8.76 -12.34 7.99
CA VAL A 112 -7.99 -13.45 7.40
C VAL A 112 -7.34 -13.02 6.09
N LEU A 113 -8.08 -12.33 5.23
CA LEU A 113 -7.63 -11.90 3.91
C LEU A 113 -6.65 -10.72 3.97
N SER A 114 -6.49 -10.05 5.11
CA SER A 114 -5.44 -9.05 5.29
C SER A 114 -4.05 -9.69 5.11
N LEU A 115 -3.87 -10.92 5.62
CA LEU A 115 -2.59 -11.65 5.67
C LEU A 115 -2.11 -12.23 4.33
N LYS A 116 -2.97 -12.23 3.30
CA LYS A 116 -2.82 -13.04 2.06
C LYS A 116 -1.44 -12.95 1.37
N PHE A 117 -0.77 -11.80 1.46
CA PHE A 117 0.52 -11.53 0.84
C PHE A 117 1.62 -11.17 1.84
N ASP A 118 1.28 -11.06 3.12
CA ASP A 118 2.20 -10.58 4.17
C ASP A 118 3.35 -11.58 4.40
N TRP A 119 3.05 -12.86 4.24
CA TRP A 119 4.04 -13.95 4.30
C TRP A 119 5.14 -13.86 3.22
N VAL A 120 4.88 -13.21 2.08
CA VAL A 120 5.88 -13.07 0.99
C VAL A 120 7.00 -12.13 1.44
N TYR A 121 6.66 -11.05 2.15
CA TYR A 121 7.63 -10.13 2.74
C TYR A 121 8.48 -10.80 3.82
N TRP A 122 7.84 -11.60 4.68
CA TRP A 122 8.55 -12.44 5.64
C TRP A 122 9.48 -13.43 4.95
N TRP A 123 9.03 -14.07 3.88
CA TRP A 123 9.84 -15.06 3.15
C TRP A 123 11.03 -14.41 2.46
N ALA A 124 10.85 -13.23 1.88
CA ALA A 124 11.90 -12.40 1.32
C ALA A 124 12.97 -12.07 2.35
N GLY A 125 12.57 -11.65 3.55
CA GLY A 125 13.50 -11.42 4.65
C GLY A 125 14.24 -12.67 5.11
N LYS A 126 13.56 -13.82 5.13
CA LYS A 126 14.20 -15.10 5.47
C LYS A 126 15.23 -15.56 4.43
N LEU A 127 14.99 -15.29 3.14
CA LEU A 127 15.87 -15.68 2.03
C LEU A 127 17.03 -14.70 1.84
N TRP A 128 16.73 -13.39 1.84
CA TRP A 128 17.64 -12.32 1.43
C TRP A 128 18.12 -11.44 2.58
N GLY A 129 17.66 -11.68 3.80
CA GLY A 129 18.01 -10.89 4.97
C GLY A 129 17.60 -9.42 4.78
N ARG A 130 18.60 -8.53 4.85
CA ARG A 130 18.44 -7.09 4.59
C ARG A 130 18.48 -6.70 3.11
N GLY A 131 18.81 -7.61 2.20
CA GLY A 131 19.02 -7.30 0.78
C GLY A 131 17.82 -6.62 0.11
N MET A 132 16.59 -7.00 0.47
CA MET A 132 15.38 -6.33 -0.04
C MET A 132 15.23 -4.89 0.45
N ILE A 133 15.61 -4.60 1.69
CA ILE A 133 15.58 -3.25 2.26
C ILE A 133 16.64 -2.39 1.57
N GLU A 134 17.83 -2.95 1.32
CA GLU A 134 18.91 -2.29 0.57
C GLU A 134 18.43 -1.86 -0.82
N VAL A 135 17.85 -2.78 -1.61
CA VAL A 135 17.30 -2.49 -2.95
C VAL A 135 16.25 -1.36 -2.90
N TRP A 136 15.31 -1.40 -1.96
CA TRP A 136 14.29 -0.35 -1.86
C TRP A 136 14.87 0.98 -1.37
N SER A 137 15.84 0.95 -0.46
CA SER A 137 16.52 2.15 0.04
C SER A 137 17.34 2.84 -1.06
N GLY A 138 17.92 2.05 -1.98
CA GLY A 138 18.75 2.52 -3.08
C GLY A 138 18.01 3.31 -4.17
N GLN A 139 16.67 3.22 -4.24
CA GLN A 139 15.88 3.87 -5.29
C GLN A 139 15.97 5.41 -5.28
N SER A 140 16.18 6.03 -4.11
CA SER A 140 16.37 7.48 -4.02
C SER A 140 16.91 7.91 -2.65
N LYS A 141 17.48 9.13 -2.56
CA LYS A 141 17.88 9.73 -1.26
C LYS A 141 16.73 9.81 -0.25
N ARG A 142 15.49 10.02 -0.73
CA ARG A 142 14.28 10.05 0.11
C ARG A 142 13.92 8.66 0.61
N ALA A 143 13.99 7.65 -0.26
CA ALA A 143 13.79 6.26 0.11
C ALA A 143 14.82 5.83 1.16
N ALA A 144 16.12 6.07 0.92
CA ALA A 144 17.18 5.79 1.88
C ALA A 144 16.89 6.36 3.28
N ARG A 145 16.50 7.64 3.36
CA ARG A 145 16.14 8.26 4.64
C ARG A 145 14.92 7.60 5.29
N ASN A 146 13.87 7.34 4.52
CA ASN A 146 12.63 6.76 5.04
C ASN A 146 12.82 5.31 5.53
N TYR A 147 13.57 4.49 4.79
CA TYR A 147 13.89 3.11 5.17
C TYR A 147 14.81 3.07 6.39
N ALA A 148 15.81 3.96 6.48
CA ALA A 148 16.65 4.06 7.68
C ALA A 148 15.86 4.50 8.93
N ILE A 149 14.86 5.39 8.78
CA ILE A 149 13.95 5.74 9.88
C ILE A 149 13.12 4.50 10.26
N ALA A 150 12.51 3.84 9.28
CA ALA A 150 11.65 2.68 9.51
C ALA A 150 12.40 1.53 10.22
N GLU A 151 13.64 1.28 9.82
CA GLU A 151 14.50 0.26 10.41
C GLU A 151 14.85 0.56 11.87
N ARG A 152 15.22 1.80 12.20
CA ARG A 152 15.45 2.22 13.59
C ARG A 152 14.22 2.02 14.47
N TRP A 153 13.03 2.30 13.94
CA TRP A 153 11.79 2.04 14.66
C TRP A 153 11.54 0.54 14.83
N ALA A 154 11.71 -0.25 13.78
CA ALA A 154 11.52 -1.69 13.83
C ALA A 154 12.44 -2.37 14.87
N GLU A 155 13.73 -1.99 14.91
CA GLU A 155 14.69 -2.49 15.90
C GLU A 155 14.30 -2.11 17.33
N ARG A 156 13.83 -0.88 17.56
CA ARG A 156 13.44 -0.38 18.89
C ARG A 156 12.15 -1.00 19.45
N LEU A 157 11.22 -1.37 18.57
CA LEU A 157 9.86 -1.73 18.97
C LEU A 157 9.67 -3.24 19.21
N GLY A 158 10.56 -4.09 18.71
CA GLY A 158 10.47 -5.53 18.88
C GLY A 158 9.09 -6.08 18.49
N PRO A 159 8.43 -6.93 19.31
CA PRO A 159 7.09 -7.45 19.01
C PRO A 159 5.99 -6.37 18.84
N LEU A 160 6.13 -5.19 19.47
CA LEU A 160 5.19 -4.08 19.28
C LEU A 160 5.31 -3.45 17.89
N GLY A 161 6.38 -3.75 17.16
CA GLY A 161 6.59 -3.33 15.78
C GLY A 161 5.46 -3.75 14.84
N PHE A 162 4.80 -4.89 15.09
CA PHE A 162 3.65 -5.35 14.30
C PHE A 162 2.45 -4.42 14.46
N MET A 163 2.14 -3.97 15.68
CA MET A 163 1.04 -3.03 15.89
C MET A 163 1.33 -1.67 15.24
N LEU A 164 2.57 -1.19 15.31
CA LEU A 164 2.95 0.11 14.73
C LEU A 164 3.14 0.07 13.22
N ALA A 165 3.46 -1.10 12.64
CA ALA A 165 3.55 -1.32 11.21
C ALA A 165 2.25 -0.94 10.46
N TYR A 166 1.10 -1.12 11.11
CA TYR A 166 -0.21 -0.83 10.54
C TYR A 166 -0.67 0.63 10.73
N LEU A 167 0.12 1.48 11.41
CA LEU A 167 -0.18 2.90 11.56
C LEU A 167 -0.21 3.57 10.18
N PRO A 168 -1.21 4.42 9.86
CA PRO A 168 -1.32 5.10 8.57
C PRO A 168 -0.33 6.28 8.47
N VAL A 169 0.97 5.98 8.56
CA VAL A 169 2.07 6.95 8.36
C VAL A 169 2.71 6.72 6.99
N PRO A 170 3.24 7.78 6.34
CA PRO A 170 3.91 7.70 5.05
C PRO A 170 5.33 7.13 5.17
N LEU A 171 5.50 6.08 5.97
CA LEU A 171 6.75 5.35 6.17
C LEU A 171 6.53 3.88 5.80
N PRO A 172 7.51 3.21 5.18
CA PRO A 172 7.41 1.80 4.79
C PRO A 172 7.58 0.86 6.00
N LEU A 173 6.90 1.12 7.12
CA LEU A 173 7.05 0.35 8.37
C LEU A 173 6.60 -1.10 8.19
N MET A 174 5.43 -1.33 7.59
CA MET A 174 4.89 -2.68 7.36
C MET A 174 5.86 -3.59 6.58
N PRO A 175 6.31 -3.26 5.36
CA PRO A 175 7.22 -4.12 4.63
C PRO A 175 8.58 -4.27 5.34
N VAL A 176 9.09 -3.23 6.02
CA VAL A 176 10.35 -3.31 6.77
C VAL A 176 10.24 -4.25 7.96
N VAL A 177 9.21 -4.11 8.79
CA VAL A 177 8.99 -4.97 9.97
C VAL A 177 8.82 -6.43 9.53
N PHE A 178 8.14 -6.69 8.41
CA PHE A 178 7.90 -8.06 7.95
C PHE A 178 9.18 -8.70 7.39
N VAL A 179 9.96 -7.95 6.61
CA VAL A 179 11.27 -8.41 6.12
C VAL A 179 12.23 -8.65 7.29
N LEU A 180 12.30 -7.73 8.26
CA LEU A 180 13.17 -7.91 9.43
C LEU A 180 12.72 -9.08 10.33
N ALA A 181 11.42 -9.35 10.44
CA ALA A 181 10.91 -10.54 11.13
C ALA A 181 11.40 -11.83 10.45
N GLY A 182 11.39 -11.89 9.11
CA GLY A 182 11.98 -12.99 8.36
C GLY A 182 13.50 -13.11 8.56
N ALA A 183 14.21 -11.98 8.45
CA ALA A 183 15.67 -11.90 8.53
C ALA A 183 16.21 -12.29 9.92
N SER A 184 15.45 -11.98 10.98
CA SER A 184 15.77 -12.37 12.37
C SER A 184 15.49 -13.85 12.67
N GLY A 185 15.01 -14.63 11.69
CA GLY A 185 14.74 -16.06 11.85
C GLY A 185 13.41 -16.36 12.56
N MET A 186 12.49 -15.40 12.67
CA MET A 186 11.16 -15.64 13.24
C MET A 186 10.43 -16.73 12.44
N SER A 187 9.78 -17.68 13.11
CA SER A 187 8.99 -18.69 12.40
C SER A 187 7.73 -18.09 11.77
N LEU A 188 7.34 -18.59 10.59
CA LEU A 188 6.16 -18.11 9.85
C LEU A 188 4.88 -18.12 10.71
N LYS A 189 4.71 -19.13 11.57
CA LYS A 189 3.56 -19.24 12.47
C LYS A 189 3.49 -18.09 13.47
N ARG A 190 4.64 -17.70 14.06
CA ARG A 190 4.71 -16.59 15.02
C ARG A 190 4.48 -15.26 14.30
N PHE A 191 5.10 -15.10 13.12
CA PHE A 191 4.89 -13.94 12.27
C PHE A 191 3.39 -13.73 11.96
N LEU A 192 2.73 -14.74 11.39
CA LEU A 192 1.31 -14.66 11.03
C LEU A 192 0.40 -14.43 12.24
N LEU A 193 0.75 -14.96 13.42
CA LEU A 193 -0.03 -14.75 14.64
C LEU A 193 0.04 -13.28 15.10
N TYR A 194 1.24 -12.70 15.19
CA TYR A 194 1.40 -11.30 15.57
C TYR A 194 0.77 -10.37 14.53
N ASP A 195 0.95 -10.71 13.26
CA ASP A 195 0.39 -9.98 12.14
C ASP A 195 -1.14 -9.99 12.16
N TYR A 196 -1.75 -11.16 12.37
CA TYR A 196 -3.20 -11.31 12.47
C TYR A 196 -3.81 -10.52 13.63
N ILE A 197 -3.19 -10.56 14.80
CA ILE A 197 -3.65 -9.81 15.97
C ILE A 197 -3.54 -8.31 15.67
N ALA A 198 -2.40 -7.87 15.15
CA ALA A 198 -2.18 -6.47 14.85
C ALA A 198 -3.16 -5.94 13.77
N SER A 199 -3.27 -6.66 12.66
CA SER A 199 -4.15 -6.32 11.54
C SER A 199 -5.61 -6.27 11.97
N THR A 200 -6.06 -7.26 12.73
CA THR A 200 -7.45 -7.37 13.19
C THR A 200 -7.81 -6.24 14.15
N LEU A 201 -6.94 -5.92 15.12
CA LEU A 201 -7.17 -4.81 16.03
C LEU A 201 -7.30 -3.48 15.28
N TRP A 202 -6.46 -3.26 14.27
CA TRP A 202 -6.58 -2.08 13.41
C TRP A 202 -7.85 -2.10 12.57
N LEU A 203 -8.23 -3.23 11.97
CA LEU A 203 -9.46 -3.34 11.19
C LEU A 203 -10.69 -3.06 12.05
N ILE A 204 -10.75 -3.59 13.28
CA ILE A 204 -11.81 -3.27 14.24
C ILE A 204 -11.81 -1.78 14.55
N GLY A 205 -10.65 -1.18 14.79
CA GLY A 205 -10.54 0.27 15.02
C GLY A 205 -11.11 1.09 13.87
N PHE A 206 -10.72 0.78 12.63
CA PHE A 206 -11.24 1.45 11.44
C PHE A 206 -12.73 1.20 11.22
N PHE A 207 -13.22 -0.01 11.50
CA PHE A 207 -14.64 -0.34 11.43
C PHE A 207 -15.46 0.50 12.41
N LEU A 208 -15.02 0.59 13.67
CA LEU A 208 -15.70 1.37 14.71
C LEU A 208 -15.67 2.87 14.41
N LEU A 209 -14.57 3.38 13.85
CA LEU A 209 -14.50 4.75 13.36
C LEU A 209 -15.52 4.98 12.23
N GLY A 210 -15.58 4.06 11.27
CA GLY A 210 -16.59 4.06 10.21
C GLY A 210 -18.00 4.07 10.76
N TRP A 211 -18.30 3.18 11.70
CA TRP A 211 -19.61 3.05 12.35
C TRP A 211 -20.04 4.36 13.00
N ARG A 212 -19.15 5.01 13.76
CA ARG A 212 -19.45 6.30 14.40
C ARG A 212 -19.67 7.43 13.41
N VAL A 213 -18.92 7.45 12.31
CA VAL A 213 -19.08 8.47 11.26
C VAL A 213 -20.36 8.23 10.46
N GLY A 214 -20.74 6.98 10.20
CA GLY A 214 -21.94 6.61 9.45
C GLY A 214 -23.21 7.16 10.07
N GLU A 215 -23.41 6.96 11.37
CA GLU A 215 -24.56 7.52 12.11
C GLU A 215 -24.64 9.05 11.99
N ALA A 216 -23.52 9.74 12.21
CA ALA A 216 -23.46 11.20 12.13
C ALA A 216 -23.72 11.73 10.70
N ALA A 217 -23.16 11.06 9.69
CA ALA A 217 -23.33 11.43 8.28
C ALA A 217 -24.78 11.25 7.82
N VAL A 218 -25.43 10.15 8.21
CA VAL A 218 -26.84 9.90 7.86
C VAL A 218 -27.77 10.88 8.58
N ALA A 219 -27.53 11.19 9.85
CA ALA A 219 -28.30 12.20 10.56
C ALA A 219 -28.24 13.58 9.87
N LEU A 220 -27.06 13.97 9.35
CA LEU A 220 -26.89 15.21 8.59
C LEU A 220 -27.61 15.15 7.23
N LEU A 221 -27.53 14.03 6.52
CA LEU A 221 -28.19 13.83 5.24
C LEU A 221 -29.71 13.85 5.37
N GLU A 222 -30.29 13.25 6.42
CA GLU A 222 -31.73 13.30 6.68
C GLU A 222 -32.22 14.72 6.95
N MET A 223 -31.46 15.51 7.72
CA MET A 223 -31.75 16.93 7.92
C MET A 223 -31.72 17.70 6.61
N TYR A 224 -30.69 17.50 5.79
CA TYR A 224 -30.60 18.12 4.47
C TYR A 224 -31.74 17.70 3.55
N ALA A 225 -32.05 16.40 3.48
CA ALA A 225 -33.12 15.86 2.64
C ALA A 225 -34.49 16.41 3.03
N LYS A 226 -34.77 16.58 4.34
CA LYS A 226 -35.99 17.24 4.81
C LYS A 226 -36.06 18.69 4.33
N VAL A 227 -34.98 19.46 4.50
CA VAL A 227 -34.92 20.86 4.05
C VAL A 227 -35.07 20.97 2.53
N ALA A 228 -34.34 20.16 1.77
CA ALA A 228 -34.44 20.10 0.32
C ALA A 228 -35.84 19.70 -0.15
N GLY A 229 -36.48 18.77 0.55
CA GLY A 229 -37.87 18.36 0.32
C GLY A 229 -38.84 19.53 0.50
N TYR A 230 -38.72 20.30 1.59
CA TYR A 230 -39.54 21.50 1.80
C TYR A 230 -39.31 22.56 0.72
N VAL A 231 -38.06 22.78 0.31
CA VAL A 231 -37.71 23.71 -0.77
C VAL A 231 -38.33 23.26 -2.09
N ALA A 232 -38.25 21.97 -2.43
CA ALA A 232 -38.85 21.40 -3.63
C ALA A 232 -40.38 21.56 -3.63
N ILE A 233 -41.04 21.25 -2.50
CA ILE A 233 -42.49 21.46 -2.34
C ILE A 233 -42.84 22.94 -2.52
N GLY A 234 -42.08 23.86 -1.91
CA GLY A 234 -42.29 25.30 -2.04
C GLY A 234 -42.16 25.79 -3.49
N LEU A 235 -41.16 25.29 -4.22
CA LEU A 235 -40.97 25.56 -5.65
C LEU A 235 -42.16 25.06 -6.49
N ILE A 236 -42.64 23.84 -6.23
CA ILE A 236 -43.81 23.28 -6.91
C ILE A 236 -45.04 24.17 -6.66
N ILE A 237 -45.30 24.55 -5.41
CA ILE A 237 -46.42 25.45 -5.06
C ILE A 237 -46.29 26.79 -5.78
N ALA A 238 -45.10 27.39 -5.80
CA ALA A 238 -44.86 28.65 -6.50
C ALA A 238 -45.12 28.55 -8.01
N ILE A 239 -44.70 27.45 -8.65
CA ILE A 239 -44.97 27.19 -10.08
C ILE A 239 -46.48 27.05 -10.32
N VAL A 240 -47.19 26.31 -9.48
CA VAL A 240 -48.65 26.13 -9.60
C VAL A 240 -49.39 27.46 -9.43
N ILE A 241 -49.03 28.26 -8.43
CA ILE A 241 -49.65 29.58 -8.19
C ILE A 241 -49.38 30.53 -9.37
N THR A 242 -48.13 30.62 -9.83
CA THR A 242 -47.76 31.53 -10.93
C THR A 242 -48.41 31.13 -12.25
N THR A 243 -48.50 29.82 -12.55
CA THR A 243 -49.19 29.33 -13.75
C THR A 243 -50.69 29.60 -13.70
N TYR A 244 -51.38 29.32 -12.58
CA TYR A 244 -52.80 29.65 -12.41
C TYR A 244 -53.07 31.16 -12.47
N ALA A 245 -52.26 31.97 -11.79
CA ALA A 245 -52.41 33.42 -11.81
C ALA A 245 -52.24 33.99 -13.23
N ASN A 246 -51.29 33.46 -14.00
CA ASN A 246 -51.08 33.87 -15.39
C ASN A 246 -52.22 33.41 -16.31
N GLN A 247 -52.83 32.25 -16.08
CA GLN A 247 -54.02 31.79 -16.81
C GLN A 247 -55.24 32.68 -16.54
N ILE A 248 -55.50 33.03 -15.29
CA ILE A 248 -56.61 33.93 -14.90
C ILE A 248 -56.41 35.33 -15.52
N ARG A 249 -55.18 35.86 -15.53
CA ARG A 249 -54.89 37.14 -16.18
C ARG A 249 -55.15 37.10 -17.68
N LYS A 250 -54.78 36.01 -18.37
CA LYS A 250 -55.05 35.83 -19.80
C LYS A 250 -56.55 35.72 -20.09
N ALA A 251 -57.30 34.98 -19.29
CA ALA A 251 -58.75 34.82 -19.46
C ALA A 251 -59.55 36.10 -19.17
N ARG A 252 -59.02 37.03 -18.37
CA ARG A 252 -59.62 38.37 -18.17
C ARG A 252 -59.25 39.38 -19.26
N ALA A 253 -58.25 39.10 -20.08
CA ALA A 253 -57.77 39.98 -21.15
C ALA A 253 -58.33 39.61 -22.54
N SER A 254 -59.02 38.47 -22.65
CA SER A 254 -59.81 38.03 -23.80
C SER A 254 -61.29 38.32 -23.60
#